data_AF-A0A7X8WR23-F1
#
_entry.id   AF-A0A7X8WR23-F1
#
_cell.length_a   1.000
_cell.length_b   1.000
_cell.length_c   1.000
_cell.angle_alpha   90.00
_cell.angle_beta   90.00
_cell.angle_gamma   90.00
#
_symmetry.space_group_name_H-M   'P 1'
#
loop_
_entity.id
_entity.type
_entity.pdbx_description
1 polymer ?
#
loop_
_entity_poly.entity_id
_entity_poly.type
_entity_poly.pdbx_seq_one_letter_code
_entity_poly.pdbx_strand_id
1 'polypeptide(L)'
;MTMAFETAWAAERKKPTPDTGQWYHRQKDHVLGWFASQVTRGGGAYTRAKPNTSARTTYNRLLNPAMPLWIAEALGEDPDVVQQAGEKALTVPPRSRTAAARKILPWNRIVELANALQTPQSPG
;
A
#
# COMPACT_ATOMS: atom_id res chain seq x y z
N MET A 1 9.55 -8.18 3.78
CA MET A 1 9.65 -7.35 5.02
C MET A 1 8.31 -6.80 5.50
N THR A 2 7.35 -6.63 4.60
CA THR A 2 6.00 -6.11 4.91
C THR A 2 5.25 -6.90 5.98
N MET A 3 5.48 -8.21 6.05
CA MET A 3 4.95 -9.09 7.11
C MET A 3 5.25 -8.60 8.54
N ALA A 4 6.45 -8.05 8.81
CA ALA A 4 6.79 -7.56 10.15
C ALA A 4 5.99 -6.30 10.52
N PHE A 5 5.83 -5.38 9.57
CA PHE A 5 4.97 -4.21 9.74
C PHE A 5 3.51 -4.63 9.96
N GLU A 6 3.02 -5.58 9.16
CA GLU A 6 1.67 -6.12 9.25
C GLU A 6 1.39 -6.74 10.63
N THR A 7 2.30 -7.57 11.15
CA THR A 7 2.22 -8.17 12.50
C THR A 7 2.18 -7.10 13.59
N ALA A 8 3.09 -6.12 13.55
CA ALA A 8 3.11 -5.04 14.52
C ALA A 8 1.82 -4.19 14.48
N TRP A 9 1.33 -3.90 13.28
CA TRP A 9 0.09 -3.16 13.08
C TRP A 9 -1.14 -3.94 13.56
N ALA A 10 -1.19 -5.26 13.34
CA ALA A 10 -2.27 -6.11 13.81
C ALA A 10 -2.31 -6.20 15.35
N ALA A 11 -1.14 -6.37 15.99
CA ALA A 11 -1.02 -6.46 17.45
C ALA A 11 -1.57 -5.21 18.18
N GLU A 12 -1.26 -4.02 17.69
CA GLU A 12 -1.74 -2.76 18.28
C GLU A 12 -3.27 -2.62 18.26
N ARG A 13 -3.95 -3.17 17.25
CA ARG A 13 -5.41 -3.04 17.09
C ARG A 13 -6.21 -3.94 18.03
N LYS A 14 -5.56 -4.74 18.89
CA LYS A 14 -6.19 -5.61 19.91
C LYS A 14 -7.43 -6.35 19.38
N LYS A 15 -7.35 -6.95 18.19
CA LYS A 15 -8.44 -7.80 17.69
C LYS A 15 -8.34 -9.18 18.35
N PRO A 16 -9.44 -9.75 18.89
CA PRO A 16 -9.41 -11.00 19.66
C PRO A 16 -9.31 -12.28 18.82
N THR A 17 -9.16 -12.19 17.50
CA THR A 17 -9.04 -13.37 16.64
C THR A 17 -7.59 -13.83 16.54
N PRO A 18 -7.30 -15.15 16.66
CA PRO A 18 -5.98 -15.69 16.36
C PRO A 18 -5.52 -15.21 14.98
N ASP A 19 -4.25 -14.84 14.86
CA ASP A 19 -3.65 -14.50 13.58
C ASP A 19 -3.60 -15.76 12.70
N THR A 20 -4.70 -15.99 11.98
CA THR A 20 -4.88 -17.10 11.05
C THR A 20 -4.37 -16.75 9.65
N GLY A 21 -3.64 -15.64 9.49
CA GLY A 21 -3.33 -15.04 8.18
C GLY A 21 -4.54 -14.43 7.47
N GLN A 22 -5.78 -14.81 7.86
CA GLN A 22 -7.01 -14.37 7.21
C GLN A 22 -7.21 -12.86 7.24
N TRP A 23 -6.72 -12.16 8.28
CA TRP A 23 -6.89 -10.71 8.37
C TRP A 23 -6.08 -9.99 7.30
N TYR A 24 -4.81 -10.37 7.08
CA TYR A 24 -3.96 -9.80 6.03
C TYR A 24 -4.49 -10.11 4.64
N HIS A 25 -4.88 -11.37 4.39
CA HIS A 25 -5.52 -11.77 3.13
C HIS A 25 -6.76 -10.91 2.86
N ARG A 26 -7.64 -10.73 3.84
CA ARG A 26 -8.83 -9.86 3.72
C ARG A 26 -8.48 -8.38 3.50
N GLN A 27 -7.37 -7.87 4.05
CA GLN A 27 -6.93 -6.50 3.78
C GLN A 27 -6.45 -6.34 2.34
N LYS A 28 -5.68 -7.31 1.81
CA LYS A 28 -5.27 -7.31 0.39
C LYS A 28 -6.50 -7.40 -0.52
N ASP A 29 -7.43 -8.31 -0.25
CA ASP A 29 -8.68 -8.45 -1.02
C ASP A 29 -9.51 -7.18 -1.04
N HIS A 30 -9.67 -6.53 0.13
CA HIS A 30 -10.40 -5.27 0.22
C HIS A 30 -9.74 -4.17 -0.62
N VAL A 31 -8.40 -4.09 -0.62
CA VAL A 31 -7.72 -3.08 -1.44
C VAL A 31 -7.80 -3.41 -2.93
N LEU A 32 -7.68 -4.67 -3.32
CA LEU A 32 -7.85 -5.09 -4.71
C LEU A 32 -9.26 -4.76 -5.22
N GLY A 33 -10.30 -5.03 -4.44
CA GLY A 33 -11.68 -4.61 -4.74
C GLY A 33 -11.80 -3.08 -4.86
N TRP A 34 -11.15 -2.33 -3.97
CA TRP A 34 -11.12 -0.88 -4.05
C TRP A 34 -10.37 -0.35 -5.29
N PHE A 35 -9.30 -1.01 -5.74
CA PHE A 35 -8.62 -0.68 -7.00
C PHE A 35 -9.50 -0.95 -8.22
N ALA A 36 -10.13 -2.12 -8.29
CA ALA A 36 -11.07 -2.45 -9.36
C ALA A 36 -12.22 -1.42 -9.46
N SER A 37 -12.64 -0.87 -8.31
CA SER A 37 -13.69 0.15 -8.27
C SER A 37 -13.27 1.52 -8.83
N GLN A 38 -11.98 1.82 -8.99
CA GLN A 38 -11.52 3.18 -9.35
C GLN A 38 -12.05 3.64 -10.72
N VAL A 39 -12.10 2.73 -11.70
CA VAL A 39 -12.61 3.00 -13.05
C VAL A 39 -14.14 3.14 -13.11
N THR A 40 -14.81 2.97 -11.98
CA THR A 40 -16.26 3.14 -11.83
C THR A 40 -16.56 4.36 -10.95
N ARG A 41 -17.85 4.64 -10.70
CA ARG A 41 -18.26 5.62 -9.68
C ARG A 41 -18.10 5.11 -8.25
N GLY A 42 -17.62 3.88 -8.04
CA GLY A 42 -17.55 3.22 -6.74
C GLY A 42 -18.93 2.85 -6.21
N GLY A 43 -19.02 2.58 -4.91
CA GLY A 43 -20.26 2.28 -4.21
C GLY A 43 -20.13 2.47 -2.71
N GLY A 44 -21.26 2.61 -2.01
CA GLY A 44 -21.31 2.85 -0.56
C GLY A 44 -20.53 4.11 -0.16
N ALA A 45 -19.71 3.99 0.89
CA ALA A 45 -18.89 5.07 1.42
C ALA A 45 -17.80 5.60 0.45
N TYR A 46 -17.59 4.93 -0.69
CA TYR A 46 -16.57 5.28 -1.69
C TYR A 46 -17.16 5.77 -3.02
N THR A 47 -18.44 6.16 -3.02
CA THR A 47 -19.15 6.71 -4.18
C THR A 47 -18.55 8.05 -4.62
N ARG A 48 -18.49 8.27 -5.94
CA ARG A 48 -17.85 9.44 -6.57
C ARG A 48 -18.69 9.98 -7.72
N ALA A 49 -18.60 11.28 -7.98
CA ALA A 49 -19.29 11.90 -9.11
C ALA A 49 -18.75 11.41 -10.48
N LYS A 50 -17.43 11.24 -10.58
CA LYS A 50 -16.73 10.77 -11.78
C LYS A 50 -15.78 9.62 -11.43
N PRO A 51 -15.58 8.65 -12.35
CA PRO A 51 -14.52 7.66 -12.22
C PRO A 51 -13.14 8.28 -11.99
N ASN A 52 -12.27 7.54 -11.29
CA ASN A 52 -10.88 7.91 -11.10
C ASN A 52 -9.98 7.03 -12.00
N THR A 53 -9.45 7.62 -13.06
CA THR A 53 -8.51 6.97 -13.98
C THR A 53 -7.05 7.31 -13.71
N SER A 54 -6.76 8.08 -12.65
CA SER A 54 -5.41 8.51 -12.30
C SER A 54 -4.79 7.60 -11.24
N ALA A 55 -3.78 6.82 -11.63
CA ALA A 55 -3.01 5.98 -10.72
C ALA A 55 -2.34 6.82 -9.60
N ARG A 56 -1.85 8.01 -9.93
CA ARG A 56 -1.32 8.98 -8.95
C ARG A 56 -2.35 9.36 -7.90
N THR A 57 -3.56 9.71 -8.35
CA THR A 57 -4.67 10.07 -7.45
C THR A 57 -5.08 8.88 -6.58
N THR A 58 -5.11 7.67 -7.15
CA THR A 58 -5.38 6.44 -6.41
C THR A 58 -4.33 6.23 -5.31
N TYR A 59 -3.05 6.30 -5.65
CA TYR A 59 -1.94 6.11 -4.71
C TYR A 59 -2.00 7.11 -3.54
N ASN A 60 -2.23 8.39 -3.84
CA ASN A 60 -2.32 9.44 -2.82
C ASN A 60 -3.56 9.35 -1.93
N ARG A 61 -4.59 8.62 -2.38
CA ARG A 61 -5.83 8.36 -1.60
C ARG A 61 -5.80 7.08 -0.79
N LEU A 62 -4.70 6.32 -0.83
CA LEU A 62 -4.55 5.14 0.02
C LEU A 62 -4.74 5.53 1.50
N LEU A 63 -5.56 4.75 2.20
CA LEU A 63 -5.77 4.83 3.64
C LEU A 63 -5.25 3.60 4.39
N ASN A 64 -4.99 2.49 3.68
CA ASN A 64 -4.32 1.34 4.26
C ASN A 64 -2.80 1.62 4.32
N PRO A 65 -2.17 1.60 5.51
CA PRO A 65 -0.76 1.93 5.66
C PRO A 65 0.21 0.85 5.17
N ALA A 66 -0.22 -0.39 4.99
CA ALA A 66 0.60 -1.45 4.41
C ALA A 66 0.68 -1.34 2.87
N MET A 67 -0.30 -0.71 2.23
CA MET A 67 -0.39 -0.65 0.77
C MET A 67 0.80 0.03 0.07
N PRO A 68 1.31 1.18 0.54
CA PRO A 68 2.53 1.75 -0.03
C PRO A 68 3.70 0.76 -0.02
N LEU A 69 3.82 -0.04 1.04
CA LEU A 69 4.90 -1.01 1.22
C LEU A 69 4.74 -2.19 0.25
N TRP A 70 3.54 -2.78 0.14
CA TRP A 70 3.29 -3.89 -0.80
C TRP A 70 3.50 -3.47 -2.26
N ILE A 71 3.10 -2.25 -2.63
CA ILE A 71 3.32 -1.74 -3.99
C ILE A 71 4.82 -1.60 -4.26
N ALA A 72 5.58 -1.01 -3.34
CA ALA A 72 7.02 -0.85 -3.51
C ALA A 72 7.75 -2.21 -3.57
N GLU A 73 7.43 -3.12 -2.65
CA GLU A 73 7.99 -4.49 -2.60
C GLU A 73 7.67 -5.26 -3.90
N ALA A 74 6.43 -5.19 -4.39
CA ALA A 74 6.03 -5.84 -5.64
C ALA A 74 6.69 -5.22 -6.89
N LEU A 75 7.07 -3.94 -6.81
CA LEU A 75 7.79 -3.26 -7.89
C LEU A 75 9.32 -3.44 -7.80
N GLY A 76 9.81 -4.25 -6.84
CA GLY A 76 11.23 -4.56 -6.69
C GLY A 76 12.05 -3.45 -6.01
N GLU A 77 11.42 -2.63 -5.16
CA GLU A 77 12.17 -1.70 -4.31
C GLU A 77 13.17 -2.43 -3.40
N ASP A 78 14.24 -1.72 -3.04
CA ASP A 78 15.17 -2.18 -2.02
C ASP A 78 14.42 -2.59 -0.72
N PRO A 79 14.58 -3.83 -0.25
CA PRO A 79 13.96 -4.29 0.98
C PRO A 79 14.21 -3.34 2.17
N ASP A 80 15.41 -2.79 2.31
CA ASP A 80 15.75 -1.91 3.44
C ASP A 80 14.93 -0.60 3.41
N VAL A 81 14.64 -0.08 2.20
CA VAL A 81 13.77 1.09 2.02
C VAL A 81 12.33 0.75 2.39
N VAL A 82 11.85 -0.44 2.01
CA VAL A 82 10.51 -0.92 2.38
C VAL A 82 10.38 -1.09 3.89
N GLN A 83 11.41 -1.65 4.55
CA GLN A 83 11.48 -1.77 5.99
C GLN A 83 11.46 -0.41 6.67
N GLN A 84 12.31 0.53 6.23
CA GLN A 84 12.36 1.89 6.77
C GLN A 84 11.00 2.60 6.68
N ALA A 85 10.29 2.43 5.56
CA ALA A 85 8.95 2.99 5.39
C ALA A 85 7.94 2.40 6.38
N GLY A 86 8.00 1.09 6.63
CA GLY A 86 7.17 0.40 7.62
C GLY A 86 7.47 0.85 9.04
N GLU A 87 8.74 0.89 9.43
CA GLU A 87 9.19 1.36 10.75
C GLU A 87 8.75 2.80 10.99
N LYS A 88 8.98 3.69 10.02
CA LYS A 88 8.53 5.09 10.11
C LYS A 88 7.03 5.23 10.28
N ALA A 89 6.25 4.38 9.61
CA ALA A 89 4.80 4.36 9.77
C ALA A 89 4.39 3.94 11.19
N LEU A 90 5.12 3.03 11.85
CA LEU A 90 4.83 2.62 13.21
C LEU A 90 5.15 3.72 14.26
N THR A 91 6.06 4.65 13.96
CA THR A 91 6.39 5.75 14.88
C THR A 91 5.35 6.89 14.92
N VAL A 92 4.29 6.82 14.12
CA VAL A 92 3.26 7.88 14.05
C VAL A 92 1.87 7.34 14.40
N PRO A 93 0.92 8.21 14.78
CA PRO A 93 -0.45 7.78 15.09
C PRO A 93 -1.10 7.02 13.92
N PRO A 94 -2.02 6.06 14.18
CA PRO A 94 -2.64 5.21 13.17
C PRO A 94 -3.20 5.95 11.94
N ARG A 95 -3.78 7.15 12.13
CA ARG A 95 -4.36 7.97 11.05
C ARG A 95 -3.30 8.58 10.11
N SER A 96 -2.05 8.68 10.56
CA SER A 96 -0.95 9.34 9.84
C SER A 96 0.00 8.34 9.17
N ARG A 97 -0.17 7.04 9.41
CA ARG A 97 0.78 6.00 8.96
C ARG A 97 0.96 5.94 7.46
N THR A 98 -0.13 5.95 6.70
CA THR A 98 -0.08 5.89 5.24
C THR A 98 0.63 7.13 4.68
N ALA A 99 0.40 8.30 5.29
CA ALA A 99 1.12 9.51 4.92
C ALA A 99 2.60 9.43 5.26
N ALA A 100 2.97 8.85 6.41
CA ALA A 100 4.36 8.65 6.81
C ALA A 100 5.09 7.66 5.87
N ALA A 101 4.47 6.53 5.53
CA ALA A 101 5.02 5.59 4.55
C ALA A 101 5.24 6.25 3.18
N ARG A 102 4.26 7.04 2.70
CA ARG A 102 4.37 7.78 1.42
C ARG A 102 5.43 8.89 1.39
N LYS A 103 5.94 9.34 2.55
CA LYS A 103 7.08 10.28 2.56
C LYS A 103 8.37 9.60 2.14
N ILE A 104 8.53 8.31 2.46
CA ILE A 104 9.68 7.49 2.07
C ILE A 104 9.44 6.86 0.70
N LEU A 105 8.19 6.47 0.43
CA LEU A 105 7.76 5.91 -0.86
C LEU A 105 6.83 6.92 -1.57
N PRO A 106 7.36 8.03 -2.12
CA PRO A 106 6.53 9.00 -2.83
C PRO A 106 6.06 8.42 -4.17
N TRP A 107 4.98 8.99 -4.73
CA TRP A 107 4.46 8.60 -6.05
C TRP A 107 5.53 8.55 -7.14
N ASN A 108 6.46 9.52 -7.16
CA ASN A 108 7.51 9.56 -8.18
C ASN A 108 8.40 8.32 -8.11
N ARG A 109 8.75 7.86 -6.90
CA ARG A 109 9.54 6.63 -6.72
C ARG A 109 8.79 5.40 -7.21
N ILE A 110 7.49 5.32 -6.94
CA ILE A 110 6.65 4.23 -7.45
C ILE A 110 6.62 4.20 -8.98
N VAL A 111 6.56 5.37 -9.63
CA VAL A 111 6.63 5.47 -11.09
C VAL A 111 7.99 5.03 -11.63
N GLU A 112 9.09 5.44 -10.99
CA GLU A 112 10.44 5.01 -11.36
C GLU A 112 10.56 3.49 -11.35
N LEU A 113 10.14 2.84 -10.26
CA LEU A 113 10.18 1.38 -10.13
C LEU A 113 9.31 0.69 -11.20
N ALA A 114 8.10 1.21 -11.43
CA ALA A 114 7.20 0.65 -12.43
C ALA A 114 7.76 0.75 -13.85
N ASN A 115 8.41 1.87 -14.20
CA ASN A 115 9.05 2.04 -15.51
C ASN A 115 10.27 1.13 -15.65
N ALA A 116 11.05 0.94 -14.58
CA ALA A 116 12.20 0.04 -14.57
C ALA A 116 11.79 -1.42 -14.83
N LEU A 117 10.64 -1.86 -14.31
CA LEU A 117 10.10 -3.20 -14.58
C LEU A 117 9.59 -3.38 -16.01
N GLN A 118 9.14 -2.30 -16.67
CA GLN A 118 8.64 -2.37 -18.05
C GLN A 118 9.76 -2.39 -19.10
N THR A 119 10.97 -1.99 -18.72
CA THR A 119 12.13 -2.00 -19.62
C THR A 119 12.84 -3.33 -19.49
N PRO A 120 12.86 -4.21 -20.53
CA PRO A 120 13.66 -5.42 -20.48
C PRO A 120 15.12 -5.03 -20.24
N GLN A 121 15.73 -5.55 -19.18
CA GLN A 121 17.17 -5.52 -19.00
C GLN A 121 17.77 -6.34 -20.17
N SER A 122 18.29 -5.66 -21.20
CA SER A 122 19.10 -6.34 -22.21
C SER A 122 20.32 -6.93 -21.52
N PRO A 123 20.61 -8.24 -21.64
CA PRO A 123 21.85 -8.79 -21.14
C PRO A 123 22.99 -8.26 -22.01
N GLY A 124 23.98 -7.62 -21.36
CA GLY A 124 25.26 -7.26 -21.95
C GLY A 124 26.22 -8.44 -22.02
#